data_AF-A0AAU9XR84-F1
#
_entry.id   AF-A0AAU9XR84-F1
#
_cell.length_a   1.000
_cell.length_b   1.000
_cell.length_c   1.000
_cell.angle_alpha   90.00
_cell.angle_beta   90.00
_cell.angle_gamma   90.00
#
_symmetry.space_group_name_H-M   'P 1'
#
loop_
_entity.id
_entity.type
_entity.pdbx_description
1 polymer ?
#
loop_
_entity_poly.entity_id
_entity_poly.type
_entity_poly.pdbx_seq_one_letter_code
_entity_poly.pdbx_strand_id
1 'polypeptide(L)'
;MNIFAYRSRSYKRQVWNFNNVDTTNVNGELSELDWISLCENIKDIDEIYSRWYGYFRLIVEKYIPLKTVTIRAKGKPWMDSKVRLSIKRRDRLLRFHKKTPISNNVGTLSGST
;
A
#
# COMPACT_ATOMS: atom_id res chain seq x y z
N MET A 1 34.22 3.98 2.30
CA MET A 1 32.95 3.35 1.86
C MET A 1 32.19 4.33 1.01
N ASN A 2 31.83 3.94 -0.22
CA ASN A 2 31.22 4.85 -1.17
C ASN A 2 29.70 4.93 -0.92
N ILE A 3 29.24 6.00 -0.24
CA ILE A 3 27.84 6.21 0.19
C ILE A 3 26.99 6.83 -0.93
N PHE A 4 27.38 6.67 -2.20
CA PHE A 4 26.50 6.98 -3.31
C PHE A 4 25.34 5.98 -3.28
N ALA A 5 24.32 6.37 -2.54
CA ALA A 5 23.11 5.62 -2.30
C ALA A 5 22.61 5.05 -3.62
N TYR A 6 22.70 3.73 -3.75
CA TYR A 6 21.97 2.98 -4.76
C TYR A 6 20.50 3.37 -4.59
N ARG A 7 20.03 4.32 -5.41
CA ARG A 7 18.63 4.72 -5.42
C ARG A 7 17.89 3.55 -6.04
N SER A 8 17.45 2.60 -5.22
CA SER A 8 16.62 1.48 -5.68
C SER A 8 15.45 2.06 -6.46
N ARG A 9 15.28 1.69 -7.73
CA ARG A 9 14.15 2.20 -8.51
C ARG A 9 12.83 1.79 -7.84
N SER A 10 11.78 2.60 -8.02
CA SER A 10 10.46 2.14 -7.63
C SER A 10 10.11 0.89 -8.43
N TYR A 11 9.56 -0.11 -7.77
CA TYR A 11 9.17 -1.37 -8.38
C TYR A 11 7.74 -1.73 -7.98
N LYS A 12 7.11 -2.60 -8.77
CA LYS A 12 5.80 -3.14 -8.45
C LYS A 12 5.99 -4.49 -7.76
N ARG A 13 5.18 -4.76 -6.74
CA ARG A 13 5.13 -6.04 -6.03
C ARG A 13 3.68 -6.39 -5.74
N GLN A 14 3.35 -7.68 -5.85
CA GLN A 14 2.08 -8.20 -5.35
C GLN A 14 2.16 -8.39 -3.83
N VAL A 15 1.13 -7.90 -3.14
CA VAL A 15 0.96 -8.07 -1.70
C VAL A 15 -0.49 -8.46 -1.43
N TRP A 16 -0.71 -9.20 -0.35
CA TRP A 16 -2.06 -9.53 0.11
C TRP A 16 -2.86 -8.27 0.43
N ASN A 17 -4.11 -8.23 -0.03
CA ASN A 17 -5.02 -7.12 0.24
C ASN A 17 -5.88 -7.41 1.48
N PHE A 18 -5.28 -7.26 2.66
CA PHE A 18 -5.97 -7.48 3.94
C PHE A 18 -7.15 -6.55 4.21
N ASN A 19 -7.34 -5.48 3.42
CA ASN A 19 -8.49 -4.59 3.54
C ASN A 19 -9.76 -5.14 2.89
N ASN A 20 -9.65 -6.18 2.06
CA ASN A 20 -10.77 -6.78 1.34
C ASN A 20 -10.71 -8.30 1.48
N VAL A 21 -10.80 -8.76 2.73
CA VAL A 21 -10.75 -10.17 3.09
C VAL A 21 -12.16 -10.68 3.35
N ASP A 22 -12.48 -11.84 2.80
CA ASP A 22 -13.67 -12.59 3.18
C ASP A 22 -13.41 -13.34 4.48
N THR A 23 -13.49 -12.60 5.59
CA THR A 23 -13.15 -13.15 6.92
C THR A 23 -14.07 -14.28 7.34
N THR A 24 -15.32 -14.27 6.86
CA THR A 24 -16.31 -15.30 7.19
C THR A 24 -15.89 -16.65 6.64
N ASN A 25 -15.55 -16.69 5.35
CA ASN A 25 -15.15 -17.94 4.71
C ASN A 25 -13.76 -18.40 5.15
N VAL A 26 -12.82 -17.48 5.41
CA VAL A 26 -11.51 -17.82 6.01
C VAL A 26 -11.69 -18.49 7.36
N ASN A 27 -12.51 -17.92 8.24
CA ASN A 27 -12.72 -18.45 9.58
C ASN A 27 -13.47 -19.79 9.54
N GLY A 28 -14.42 -19.96 8.62
CA GLY A 28 -15.10 -21.23 8.39
C GLY A 28 -14.12 -22.34 8.02
N GLU A 29 -13.33 -22.13 6.98
CA GLU A 29 -12.38 -23.15 6.49
C GLU A 29 -11.26 -23.45 7.51
N LEU A 30 -10.82 -22.44 8.29
CA LEU A 30 -9.89 -22.66 9.41
C LEU A 30 -10.49 -23.43 10.58
N SER A 31 -11.80 -23.31 10.81
CA SER A 31 -12.49 -24.02 11.89
C SER A 31 -12.77 -25.48 11.52
N GLU A 32 -12.90 -25.77 10.22
CA GLU A 32 -13.05 -27.13 9.68
C GLU A 32 -11.72 -27.90 9.62
N LEU A 33 -10.59 -27.22 9.83
CA LEU A 33 -9.28 -27.86 9.82
C LEU A 33 -9.17 -28.86 10.97
N ASP A 34 -8.90 -30.12 10.64
CA ASP A 34 -8.65 -31.16 11.64
C ASP A 34 -7.23 -31.05 12.22
N TRP A 35 -7.14 -30.43 13.39
CA TRP A 35 -5.88 -30.24 14.12
C TRP A 35 -5.25 -31.55 14.60
N ILE A 36 -6.06 -32.59 14.82
CA ILE A 36 -5.58 -33.86 15.38
C ILE A 36 -4.77 -34.59 14.31
N SER A 37 -5.34 -34.82 13.13
CA SER A 37 -4.61 -35.47 12.03
C SER A 37 -3.39 -34.68 11.55
N LEU A 38 -3.40 -33.36 11.73
CA LEU A 38 -2.26 -32.51 11.39
C LEU A 38 -1.05 -32.73 12.31
N CYS A 39 -1.29 -33.07 13.58
CA CYS A 39 -0.24 -33.29 14.58
C CYS A 39 0.07 -34.78 14.80
N GLU A 40 -0.86 -35.69 14.47
CA GLU A 40 -0.70 -37.11 14.71
C GLU A 40 0.51 -37.70 13.97
N ASN A 41 1.22 -38.60 14.66
CA ASN A 41 2.35 -39.37 14.13
C ASN A 41 3.58 -38.53 13.70
N ILE A 42 3.61 -37.23 13.99
CA ILE A 42 4.78 -36.37 13.73
C ILE A 42 5.47 -36.07 15.06
N LYS A 43 6.77 -36.34 15.13
CA LYS A 43 7.59 -36.03 16.32
C LYS A 43 8.32 -34.69 16.22
N ASP A 44 8.50 -34.20 14.99
CA ASP A 44 9.20 -32.95 14.72
C ASP A 44 8.23 -31.77 14.65
N ILE A 45 8.49 -30.76 15.47
CA ILE A 45 7.67 -29.55 15.53
C ILE A 45 7.78 -28.71 14.25
N ASP A 46 8.93 -28.74 13.59
CA ASP A 46 9.15 -27.99 12.35
C ASP A 46 8.33 -28.58 11.19
N GLU A 47 8.15 -29.91 11.19
CA GLU A 47 7.29 -30.60 10.24
C GLU A 47 5.81 -30.29 10.48
N ILE A 48 5.35 -30.31 11.73
CA ILE A 48 3.97 -29.92 12.10
C ILE A 48 3.69 -28.48 11.64
N TYR A 49 4.60 -27.55 11.94
CA TYR A 49 4.46 -26.16 11.54
C TYR A 49 4.41 -26.01 10.02
N SER A 50 5.28 -26.72 9.29
CA SER A 50 5.33 -26.66 7.83
C SER A 50 4.03 -27.16 7.19
N ARG A 51 3.43 -28.23 7.72
CA ARG A 51 2.11 -28.71 7.27
C ARG A 51 1.01 -27.71 7.56
N TRP A 52 0.91 -27.24 8.80
CA TRP A 52 -0.08 -26.22 9.19
C TRP A 52 0.03 -24.98 8.30
N TYR A 53 1.25 -24.47 8.13
CA TYR A 53 1.50 -23.28 7.32
C TYR A 53 1.13 -23.49 5.85
N GLY A 54 1.33 -24.69 5.33
CA GLY A 54 0.86 -25.09 4.00
C GLY A 54 -0.66 -24.93 3.85
N TYR A 55 -1.44 -25.50 4.77
CA TYR A 55 -2.90 -25.37 4.77
C TYR A 55 -3.35 -23.93 4.95
N PHE A 56 -2.79 -23.23 5.94
CA PHE A 56 -3.08 -21.82 6.18
C PHE A 56 -2.82 -20.96 4.93
N ARG A 57 -1.70 -21.20 4.25
CA ARG A 57 -1.33 -20.51 3.01
C ARG A 57 -2.37 -20.76 1.92
N LEU A 58 -2.86 -22.00 1.73
CA LEU A 58 -3.89 -22.30 0.74
C LEU A 58 -5.19 -21.54 1.00
N ILE A 59 -5.64 -21.50 2.25
CA ILE A 59 -6.84 -20.75 2.67
C ILE A 59 -6.66 -19.26 2.38
N VAL A 60 -5.49 -18.72 2.72
CA VAL A 60 -5.14 -17.31 2.46
C VAL A 60 -5.12 -17.02 0.96
N GLU A 61 -4.51 -17.88 0.13
CA GLU A 61 -4.48 -17.70 -1.32
C GLU A 61 -5.88 -17.74 -1.95
N LYS A 62 -6.79 -18.55 -1.37
CA LYS A 62 -8.17 -18.71 -1.84
C LYS A 62 -9.05 -17.49 -1.54
N TYR A 63 -8.94 -16.91 -0.35
CA TYR A 63 -9.88 -15.88 0.11
C TYR A 63 -9.32 -14.47 0.22
N ILE A 64 -7.99 -14.30 0.17
CA ILE A 64 -7.36 -12.98 0.25
C ILE A 64 -6.87 -12.59 -1.14
N PRO A 65 -7.45 -11.56 -1.78
CA PRO A 65 -6.99 -11.17 -3.10
C PRO A 65 -5.61 -10.52 -3.04
N LEU A 66 -4.80 -10.75 -4.07
CA LEU A 66 -3.54 -10.04 -4.28
C LEU A 66 -3.80 -8.66 -4.88
N LYS A 67 -3.09 -7.64 -4.38
CA LYS A 67 -3.03 -6.31 -4.99
C LYS A 67 -1.60 -5.97 -5.38
N THR A 68 -1.47 -5.28 -6.51
CA THR A 68 -0.19 -4.75 -6.96
C THR A 68 0.06 -3.39 -6.32
N VAL A 69 1.10 -3.29 -5.49
CA VAL A 69 1.56 -2.03 -4.90
C VAL A 69 2.86 -1.57 -5.54
N THR A 70 3.02 -0.25 -5.65
CA THR A 70 4.29 0.35 -6.08
C THR A 70 5.12 0.66 -4.84
N ILE A 71 6.18 -0.11 -4.64
CA ILE A 71 7.17 0.14 -3.59
C ILE A 71 8.13 1.21 -4.13
N ARG A 72 8.24 2.31 -3.39
CA ARG A 72 9.13 3.41 -3.76
C ARG A 72 10.51 3.19 -3.15
N ALA A 73 11.53 3.64 -3.87
CA ALA A 73 12.88 3.84 -3.36
C ALA A 73 12.83 4.45 -1.96
N LYS A 74 13.71 3.99 -1.05
CA LYS A 74 13.97 4.75 0.18
C LYS A 74 14.42 6.15 -0.23
N GLY A 75 13.56 7.14 0.02
CA GLY A 75 13.86 8.54 -0.22
C GLY A 75 14.83 9.06 0.83
N LYS A 76 15.09 10.37 0.80
CA LYS A 76 15.81 11.02 1.91
C LYS A 76 15.07 10.73 3.23
N PRO A 77 15.76 10.48 4.36
CA PRO A 77 15.12 10.10 5.63
C PRO A 77 14.03 11.06 6.11
N TRP A 78 14.21 12.36 5.83
CA TRP A 78 13.25 13.42 6.17
C TRP A 78 12.10 13.59 5.15
N MET A 79 12.11 12.86 4.03
CA MET A 79 11.09 12.92 2.98
C MET A 79 10.00 11.87 3.17
N ASP A 80 9.16 12.09 4.19
CA ASP A 80 8.00 11.25 4.49
C ASP A 80 6.86 11.41 3.45
N SER A 81 5.74 10.72 3.68
CA SER A 81 4.56 10.79 2.82
C SER A 81 3.84 12.14 2.93
N LYS A 82 3.79 12.74 4.12
CA LYS A 82 3.08 13.99 4.41
C LYS A 82 3.75 15.18 3.73
N VAL A 83 5.05 15.37 3.92
CA VAL A 83 5.88 16.39 3.27
C VAL A 83 5.72 16.30 1.75
N ARG A 84 5.76 15.09 1.20
CA ARG A 84 5.61 14.88 -0.25
C ARG A 84 4.21 15.24 -0.75
N LEU A 85 3.17 14.95 0.04
CA LEU A 85 1.81 15.34 -0.29
C LEU A 85 1.66 16.87 -0.27
N SER A 86 2.25 17.55 0.71
CA SER A 86 2.28 19.01 0.80
C SER A 86 2.98 19.65 -0.39
N ILE A 87 4.14 19.13 -0.80
CA ILE A 87 4.86 19.58 -2.02
C ILE A 87 3.96 19.41 -3.26
N LYS A 88 3.35 18.22 -3.43
CA LYS A 88 2.44 17.97 -4.57
C LYS A 88 1.25 18.92 -4.59
N ARG A 89 0.68 19.25 -3.42
CA ARG A 89 -0.44 20.18 -3.28
C ARG A 89 -0.02 21.59 -3.69
N ARG A 90 1.11 22.08 -3.18
CA ARG A 90 1.70 23.37 -3.57
C ARG A 90 1.89 23.45 -5.08
N ASP A 91 2.54 22.45 -5.67
CA ASP A 91 2.83 22.44 -7.11
C ASP A 91 1.55 22.38 -7.96
N ARG A 92 0.52 21.66 -7.48
CA ARG A 92 -0.79 21.62 -8.14
C ARG A 92 -1.47 22.99 -8.13
N LEU A 93 -1.46 23.69 -7.00
CA LEU A 93 -2.02 25.04 -6.89
C LEU A 93 -1.28 26.03 -7.78
N LEU A 94 0.06 26.00 -7.78
CA LEU A 94 0.87 26.84 -8.65
C LEU A 94 0.56 26.60 -10.14
N ARG A 95 0.39 25.33 -10.54
CA ARG A 95 -0.02 24.99 -11.92
C ARG A 95 -1.38 25.55 -12.29
N PHE A 96 -2.37 25.54 -11.38
CA PHE A 96 -3.67 26.14 -11.66
C PHE A 96 -3.56 27.65 -11.80
N HIS A 97 -2.90 28.33 -10.86
CA HIS A 97 -2.71 29.77 -10.92
C HIS A 97 -2.05 30.20 -12.24
N LYS A 98 -0.97 29.53 -12.64
CA LYS A 98 -0.28 29.80 -13.92
C LYS A 98 -1.12 29.53 -15.17
N LYS A 99 -2.11 28.65 -15.11
CA LYS A 99 -3.01 28.34 -16.22
C LYS A 99 -4.20 29.29 -16.31
N THR A 100 -4.51 30.01 -15.24
CA THR A 100 -5.60 30.98 -15.23
C THR A 100 -5.04 32.27 -15.83
N PRO A 101 -5.54 32.77 -16.98
CA PRO A 101 -5.14 34.08 -17.46
C PRO A 101 -5.57 35.10 -16.39
N ILE A 102 -4.65 35.94 -15.93
CA ILE A 102 -5.01 37.05 -15.06
C ILE A 102 -5.85 38.00 -15.92
N SER A 103 -7.18 37.96 -15.79
CA SER A 103 -8.03 39.00 -16.37
C SER A 103 -7.89 40.25 -15.50
N ASN A 104 -6.93 41.11 -15.83
CA ASN A 104 -6.85 42.45 -15.28
C ASN A 104 -8.02 43.28 -15.83
N ASN A 105 -9.19 43.19 -15.22
CA ASN A 105 -10.25 44.18 -15.37
C ASN A 105 -10.49 44.82 -14.00
N VAL A 106 -9.60 45.74 -13.63
CA VAL A 106 -9.88 46.70 -12.56
C VAL A 106 -10.70 47.81 -13.20
N GLY A 107 -12.01 47.61 -13.24
CA GLY A 107 -12.96 48.66 -13.62
C GLY A 107 -12.97 49.72 -12.51
N THR A 108 -12.21 50.78 -12.71
CA THR A 108 -12.37 52.04 -11.98
C THR A 108 -13.75 52.60 -12.32
N LEU A 109 -14.73 52.38 -11.45
CA LEU A 109 -16.00 53.10 -11.48
C LEU A 109 -15.71 54.56 -11.15
N SER A 110 -15.64 55.38 -12.20
CA SER A 110 -15.76 56.83 -12.12
C SER A 110 -17.13 57.17 -11.54
N GLY A 111 -17.15 57.70 -10.32
CA GLY A 111 -18.33 58.32 -9.73
C GLY A 111 -18.64 59.62 -10.46
N SER A 112 -19.69 59.60 -11.26
CA SER A 112 -20.37 60.79 -11.77
C SER A 112 -21.60 61.03 -10.90
N THR A 113 -21.62 62.11 -10.15
CA THR A 113 -22.75 63.04 -9.98
C THR A 113 -22.30 64.25 -9.17
#